data_AF-X1RL39-F1
#
_entry.id   AF-X1RL39-F1
#
_cell.length_a   1.000
_cell.length_b   1.000
_cell.length_c   1.000
_cell.angle_alpha   90.00
_cell.angle_beta   90.00
_cell.angle_gamma   90.00
#
_symmetry.space_group_name_H-M   'P 1'
#
loop_
_entity.id
_entity.type
_entity.pdbx_description
1 polymer ?
#
loop_
_entity_poly.entity_id
_entity_poly.type
_entity_poly.pdbx_seq_one_letter_code
_entity_poly.pdbx_strand_id
1 'polypeptide(L)'
;MTPEQVIDEVKRSGLRGRGGAGFPTGLKWEFCRNSPGTQKYMICNADEGDPGAFMDRSTMEGDPHTVIEGMAIAAYAIGATEGYIYIRAEYPLAVKRL
;
A
#
# COMPACT_ATOMS: atom_id res chain seq x y z
N MET A 1 -3.02 -12.03 14.48
CA MET A 1 -4.20 -11.14 14.39
C MET A 1 -5.10 -11.68 13.30
N THR A 2 -6.42 -11.64 13.45
CA THR A 2 -7.32 -11.84 12.31
C THR A 2 -7.23 -10.65 11.35
N PRO A 3 -7.61 -10.77 10.08
CA PRO A 3 -7.59 -9.64 9.17
C PRO A 3 -8.44 -8.44 9.64
N GLU A 4 -9.59 -8.70 10.28
CA GLU A 4 -10.44 -7.65 10.89
C GLU A 4 -9.69 -6.93 12.02
N GLN A 5 -8.95 -7.66 12.86
CA GLN A 5 -8.12 -7.06 13.90
C GLN A 5 -7.02 -6.17 13.31
N VAL A 6 -6.46 -6.52 12.15
CA VAL A 6 -5.47 -5.68 11.45
C VAL A 6 -6.15 -4.39 10.95
N ILE A 7 -7.32 -4.49 10.32
CA ILE A 7 -8.09 -3.32 9.87
C ILE A 7 -8.43 -2.40 11.06
N ASP A 8 -8.88 -2.97 12.17
CA ASP A 8 -9.22 -2.21 13.37
C ASP A 8 -7.99 -1.52 13.98
N GLU A 9 -6.83 -2.15 13.96
CA GLU A 9 -5.57 -1.53 14.39
C GLU A 9 -5.21 -0.33 13.49
N VAL A 10 -5.35 -0.47 12.17
CA VAL A 10 -5.09 0.63 11.23
C VAL A 10 -6.13 1.76 11.36
N LYS A 11 -7.37 1.44 11.70
CA LYS A 11 -8.38 2.47 12.04
C LYS A 11 -8.01 3.21 13.33
N ARG A 12 -7.62 2.48 14.38
CA ARG A 12 -7.23 3.06 15.68
C ARG A 12 -6.00 3.97 15.57
N SER A 13 -5.05 3.64 14.70
CA SER A 13 -3.86 4.48 14.49
C SER A 13 -4.16 5.83 13.84
N GLY A 14 -5.35 6.01 13.24
CA GLY A 14 -5.71 7.22 12.51
C GLY A 14 -4.94 7.40 11.20
N LEU A 15 -4.36 6.33 10.65
CA LEU A 15 -3.60 6.40 9.39
C LEU A 15 -4.46 6.94 8.24
N ARG A 16 -3.94 7.94 7.55
CA ARG A 16 -4.53 8.55 6.35
C ARG A 16 -3.61 8.34 5.15
N GLY A 17 -4.19 8.25 3.96
CA GLY A 17 -3.45 8.09 2.70
C GLY A 17 -2.40 9.18 2.52
N ARG A 18 -1.16 8.78 2.23
CA ARG A 18 0.00 9.68 2.11
C ARG A 18 0.22 10.22 0.68
N GLY A 19 -0.49 9.71 -0.32
CA GLY A 19 -0.50 10.24 -1.69
C GLY A 19 -1.37 11.49 -1.88
N GLY A 20 -1.44 12.39 -0.90
CA GLY A 20 -2.16 13.67 -1.00
C GLY A 20 -3.64 13.67 -0.59
N ALA A 21 -4.46 12.72 -1.06
CA ALA A 21 -5.91 12.74 -0.82
C ALA A 21 -6.33 12.58 0.66
N GLY A 22 -5.48 11.97 1.49
CA GLY A 22 -5.71 11.88 2.93
C GLY A 22 -6.96 11.10 3.36
N PHE A 23 -7.46 10.16 2.55
CA PHE A 23 -8.58 9.31 2.95
C PHE A 23 -8.17 8.32 4.07
N PRO A 24 -9.00 8.02 5.08
CA PRO A 24 -8.66 7.08 6.15
C PRO A 24 -8.35 5.67 5.61
N THR A 25 -7.13 5.18 5.86
CA THR A 25 -6.64 3.92 5.28
C THR A 25 -7.44 2.71 5.79
N GLY A 26 -7.69 2.64 7.09
CA GLY A 26 -8.45 1.53 7.69
C GLY A 26 -9.89 1.43 7.17
N LEU A 27 -10.54 2.57 6.89
CA LEU A 27 -11.87 2.60 6.28
C LEU A 27 -11.85 2.11 4.83
N LYS A 28 -10.83 2.52 4.05
CA LYS A 28 -10.64 2.03 2.67
C LYS A 28 -10.45 0.51 2.63
N TRP A 29 -9.68 -0.04 3.58
CA TRP A 29 -9.44 -1.48 3.67
C TRP A 29 -10.71 -2.25 4.05
N GLU A 30 -11.49 -1.73 5.01
CA GLU A 30 -12.78 -2.33 5.37
C GLU A 30 -13.75 -2.39 4.19
N PHE A 31 -13.88 -1.31 3.41
CA PHE A 31 -14.73 -1.31 2.23
C PHE A 31 -14.30 -2.38 1.22
N CYS A 32 -12.99 -2.53 0.98
CA CYS A 32 -12.47 -3.56 0.09
C CYS A 32 -12.70 -4.97 0.64
N ARG A 33 -12.49 -5.20 1.95
CA ARG A 33 -12.75 -6.48 2.59
C ARG A 33 -14.22 -6.88 2.51
N ASN A 34 -15.14 -5.93 2.67
CA ASN A 34 -16.58 -6.18 2.65
C ASN A 34 -17.16 -6.21 1.23
N SER A 35 -16.41 -5.77 0.23
CA SER A 35 -16.83 -5.86 -1.16
C SER A 35 -17.04 -7.33 -1.58
N PRO A 36 -18.12 -7.63 -2.32
CA PRO A 36 -18.31 -8.96 -2.91
C PRO A 36 -17.20 -9.28 -3.91
N GLY A 37 -16.98 -10.58 -4.15
CA GLY A 37 -15.95 -11.10 -5.03
C GLY A 37 -14.92 -11.94 -4.27
N THR A 38 -14.41 -12.98 -4.93
CA THR A 38 -13.42 -13.90 -4.38
C THR A 38 -11.98 -13.42 -4.59
N GLN A 39 -11.74 -12.70 -5.70
CA GLN A 39 -10.43 -12.17 -6.03
C GLN A 39 -10.33 -10.68 -5.66
N LYS A 40 -9.25 -10.33 -4.97
CA LYS A 40 -8.92 -8.95 -4.57
C LYS A 40 -7.44 -8.70 -4.82
N TYR A 41 -7.10 -7.43 -5.00
CA TYR A 41 -5.75 -7.01 -5.37
C TYR A 41 -5.23 -5.93 -4.43
N MET A 42 -3.92 -5.97 -4.15
CA MET A 42 -3.22 -4.91 -3.43
C MET A 42 -2.31 -4.13 -4.38
N ILE A 43 -2.60 -2.86 -4.59
CA ILE A 43 -1.84 -2.02 -5.52
C ILE A 43 -1.07 -0.96 -4.72
N CYS A 44 0.25 -0.96 -4.85
CA CYS A 44 1.10 0.13 -4.40
C CYS A 44 1.30 1.11 -5.56
N ASN A 45 0.88 2.36 -5.36
CA ASN A 45 1.15 3.43 -6.30
C ASN A 45 2.50 4.05 -5.97
N ALA A 46 3.48 3.82 -6.84
CA ALA A 46 4.83 4.35 -6.77
C ALA A 46 5.18 5.16 -8.04
N ASP A 47 4.16 5.82 -8.62
CA ASP A 47 4.34 6.70 -9.79
C ASP A 47 4.99 8.04 -9.41
N GLU A 48 4.85 8.49 -8.15
CA GLU A 48 5.41 9.72 -7.56
C GLU A 48 5.65 10.84 -8.58
N GLY A 49 4.59 11.23 -9.30
CA GLY A 49 4.68 12.14 -10.45
C GLY A 49 4.80 13.63 -10.08
N ASP A 50 4.51 13.98 -8.83
CA ASP A 50 4.48 15.37 -8.38
C ASP A 50 5.88 16.01 -8.37
N PRO A 51 6.08 17.20 -8.97
CA PRO A 51 7.36 17.87 -8.97
C PRO A 51 7.91 18.10 -7.56
N GLY A 52 9.12 17.60 -7.29
CA GLY A 52 9.78 17.75 -5.99
C GLY A 52 9.45 16.66 -4.97
N ALA A 53 8.58 15.69 -5.30
CA ALA A 53 8.39 14.50 -4.49
C ALA A 53 9.51 13.47 -4.75
N PHE A 54 10.03 12.86 -3.69
CA PHE A 54 11.07 11.82 -3.74
C PHE A 54 11.02 10.87 -2.52
N MET A 55 9.97 10.94 -1.72
CA MET A 55 9.79 10.18 -0.48
C MET A 55 9.57 8.69 -0.81
N ASP A 56 8.78 8.39 -1.84
CA ASP A 56 8.50 7.02 -2.27
C ASP A 56 9.76 6.41 -2.89
N ARG A 57 10.45 7.15 -3.76
CA ARG A 57 11.78 6.75 -4.28
C ARG A 57 12.75 6.40 -3.16
N SER A 58 12.87 7.28 -2.17
CA SER A 58 13.83 7.11 -1.07
C SER A 58 13.53 5.85 -0.26
N THR A 59 12.25 5.55 -0.04
CA THR A 59 11.81 4.35 0.67
C THR A 59 12.08 3.09 -0.13
N MET A 60 11.67 3.04 -1.41
CA MET A 60 11.87 1.87 -2.26
C MET A 60 13.35 1.58 -2.54
N GLU A 61 14.17 2.61 -2.66
CA GLU A 61 15.60 2.43 -2.89
C GLU A 61 16.33 2.11 -1.57
N GLY A 62 15.99 2.76 -0.46
CA GLY A 62 16.71 2.61 0.81
C GLY A 62 16.29 1.40 1.64
N ASP A 63 14.99 1.08 1.66
CA ASP A 63 14.42 0.02 2.49
C ASP A 63 13.20 -0.66 1.81
N PRO A 64 13.42 -1.35 0.68
CA PRO A 64 12.34 -1.94 -0.13
C PRO A 64 11.49 -2.97 0.64
N HIS A 65 12.07 -3.64 1.63
CA HIS A 65 11.36 -4.67 2.40
C HIS A 65 10.22 -4.09 3.23
N THR A 66 10.31 -2.83 3.68
CA THR A 66 9.19 -2.16 4.38
C THR A 66 7.99 -1.96 3.48
N VAL A 67 8.20 -1.70 2.19
CA VAL A 67 7.13 -1.58 1.19
C VAL A 67 6.46 -2.95 0.99
N ILE A 68 7.26 -4.00 0.82
CA ILE A 68 6.78 -5.38 0.64
C ILE A 68 6.00 -5.85 1.88
N GLU A 69 6.53 -5.61 3.07
CA GLU A 69 5.87 -5.96 4.34
C GLU A 69 4.53 -5.22 4.48
N GLY A 70 4.52 -3.91 4.25
CA GLY A 70 3.30 -3.10 4.30
C GLY A 70 2.24 -3.59 3.31
N MET A 71 2.64 -3.96 2.09
CA MET A 71 1.75 -4.56 1.11
C MET A 71 1.24 -5.94 1.53
N ALA A 72 2.09 -6.80 2.10
CA ALA A 72 1.69 -8.12 2.56
C ALA A 72 0.66 -8.03 3.71
N ILE A 73 0.88 -7.12 4.67
CA ILE A 73 -0.07 -6.83 5.76
C ILE A 73 -1.39 -6.32 5.17
N ALA A 74 -1.35 -5.37 4.25
CA ALA A 74 -2.53 -4.80 3.61
C ALA A 74 -3.31 -5.86 2.83
N ALA A 75 -2.62 -6.68 2.03
CA ALA A 75 -3.20 -7.75 1.24
C ALA A 75 -3.88 -8.79 2.14
N TYR A 76 -3.21 -9.23 3.20
CA TYR A 76 -3.78 -10.11 4.21
C TYR A 76 -5.05 -9.51 4.84
N ALA A 77 -5.01 -8.23 5.21
CA ALA A 77 -6.14 -7.53 5.84
C ALA A 77 -7.36 -7.48 4.92
N ILE A 78 -7.19 -7.17 3.63
CA ILE A 78 -8.32 -7.06 2.69
C ILE A 78 -8.74 -8.41 2.08
N GLY A 79 -7.93 -9.45 2.22
CA GLY A 79 -8.14 -10.75 1.59
C GLY A 79 -7.70 -10.81 0.11
N ALA A 80 -6.64 -10.07 -0.25
CA ALA A 80 -6.04 -10.12 -1.57
C ALA A 80 -4.97 -11.21 -1.65
N THR A 81 -4.92 -11.91 -2.78
CA THR A 81 -3.93 -12.97 -3.07
C THR A 81 -2.90 -12.51 -4.10
N GLU A 82 -3.14 -11.38 -4.76
CA GLU A 82 -2.24 -10.78 -5.73
C GLU A 82 -1.97 -9.31 -5.40
N GLY A 83 -0.74 -8.87 -5.68
CA GLY A 83 -0.33 -7.50 -5.48
C GLY A 83 0.57 -6.99 -6.60
N TYR A 84 0.48 -5.70 -6.88
CA TYR A 84 1.24 -5.03 -7.93
C TYR A 84 1.86 -3.75 -7.36
N ILE A 85 3.13 -3.50 -7.70
CA ILE A 85 3.80 -2.22 -7.46
C ILE A 85 3.89 -1.51 -8.80
N TYR A 86 3.15 -0.42 -8.95
CA TYR A 86 3.21 0.40 -10.14
C TYR A 86 4.30 1.46 -9.95
N ILE A 87 5.48 1.22 -10.51
CA ILE A 87 6.66 2.10 -10.41
C ILE A 87 6.83 2.86 -11.71
N ARG A 88 7.00 4.18 -11.62
CA ARG A 88 7.29 5.03 -12.79
C ARG A 88 8.59 4.60 -13.48
N ALA A 89 8.69 4.85 -14.78
CA ALA A 89 9.86 4.47 -15.59
C ALA A 89 11.16 5.17 -15.15
N GLU A 90 11.05 6.34 -14.52
CA GLU A 90 12.17 7.17 -14.08
C GLU A 90 12.87 6.66 -12.82
N TYR A 91 12.35 5.62 -12.16
CA TYR A 91 12.94 5.00 -10.96
C TYR A 91 13.49 3.58 -11.24
N PRO A 92 14.49 3.43 -12.13
CA PRO A 92 15.01 2.12 -12.50
C PRO A 92 15.69 1.37 -11.35
N LEU A 93 16.23 2.10 -10.37
CA LEU A 93 16.88 1.49 -9.20
C LEU A 93 15.85 0.90 -8.23
N ALA A 94 14.70 1.55 -8.04
CA ALA A 94 13.60 1.02 -7.25
C ALA A 94 13.10 -0.31 -7.85
N VAL A 95 12.90 -0.36 -9.17
CA VAL A 95 12.51 -1.60 -9.88
C VAL A 95 13.52 -2.72 -9.69
N LYS A 96 14.83 -2.42 -9.64
CA LYS A 96 15.88 -3.43 -9.46
C LYS A 96 15.97 -3.97 -8.03
N ARG A 97 15.57 -3.17 -7.03
CA ARG A 97 15.71 -3.50 -5.60
C ARG A 97 14.47 -4.19 -5.02
N LEU A 98 13.31 -4.01 -5.65
CA LEU A 98 12.07 -4.72 -5.36
C LEU A 98 11.99 -6.04 -6.13
#